data_AF-A0A3N4GKZ0-F1
#
_entry.id   AF-A0A3N4GKZ0-F1
#
_cell.length_a   1.000
_cell.length_b   1.000
_cell.length_c   1.000
_cell.angle_alpha   90.00
_cell.angle_beta   90.00
_cell.angle_gamma   90.00
#
_symmetry.space_group_name_H-M   'P 1'
#
loop_
_entity.id
_entity.type
_entity.pdbx_description
1 polymer ?
#
loop_
_entity_poly.entity_id
_entity_poly.type
_entity_poly.pdbx_seq_one_letter_code
_entity_poly.pdbx_strand_id
1 'polypeptide(L)'
;MMIGMHTAKHSFTDTVLVVTDGSPRSRTVIDQVLRSGRNAVVAGRHTRDLVSYVDAAVHDQVWAVVCDPADPTQIEALIERAATTMGPVIMVVDPAGQLHDVHSADRHVA
;
A
#
# COMPACT_ATOMS: atom_id res chain seq x y z
N MET A 1 14.14 -32.76 -25.05
CA MET A 1 12.87 -32.30 -24.46
C MET A 1 13.24 -31.41 -23.29
N MET A 2 13.13 -30.08 -23.46
CA MET A 2 13.63 -29.10 -22.50
C MET A 2 12.41 -28.30 -22.02
N ILE A 3 12.07 -28.43 -20.74
CA ILE A 3 10.94 -27.73 -20.13
C ILE A 3 11.46 -26.33 -19.78
N GLY A 4 11.14 -25.35 -20.61
CA GLY A 4 11.37 -23.94 -20.28
C GLY A 4 10.43 -23.55 -19.15
N MET A 5 10.97 -23.40 -17.94
CA MET A 5 10.30 -22.67 -16.87
C MET A 5 10.15 -21.22 -17.33
N HIS A 6 8.96 -20.88 -17.83
CA HIS A 6 8.55 -19.49 -17.93
C HIS A 6 8.39 -18.97 -16.50
N THR A 7 9.45 -18.39 -15.95
CA THR A 7 9.32 -17.44 -14.84
C THR A 7 8.46 -16.32 -15.39
N ALA A 8 7.17 -16.33 -15.08
CA ALA A 8 6.31 -15.21 -15.35
C ALA A 8 6.97 -13.99 -14.71
N LYS A 9 7.51 -13.07 -15.53
CA LYS A 9 7.75 -11.71 -15.09
C LYS A 9 6.37 -11.21 -14.69
N HIS A 10 6.06 -11.24 -13.39
CA HIS A 10 4.96 -10.45 -12.88
C HIS A 10 5.25 -9.02 -13.36
N SER A 11 4.46 -8.54 -14.31
CA SER A 11 4.40 -7.12 -14.62
C SER A 11 3.76 -6.51 -13.40
N PHE A 12 4.55 -6.23 -12.37
CA PHE A 12 4.05 -5.63 -11.15
C PHE A 12 3.50 -4.25 -11.51
N THR A 13 2.22 -4.04 -11.18
CA THR A 13 1.61 -2.72 -11.24
C THR A 13 2.22 -1.86 -10.13
N ASP A 14 2.54 -0.61 -10.46
CA ASP A 14 3.00 0.38 -9.48
C ASP A 14 2.06 0.42 -8.27
N THR A 15 2.65 0.40 -7.07
CA THR A 15 1.92 0.39 -5.81
C THR A 15 2.04 1.73 -5.09
N VAL A 16 0.94 2.22 -4.53
CA VAL A 16 0.90 3.40 -3.65
C VAL A 16 0.58 2.95 -2.24
N LEU A 17 1.42 3.32 -1.27
CA LEU A 17 1.10 3.18 0.14
C LEU A 17 0.29 4.40 0.58
N VAL A 18 -0.95 4.19 1.05
CA VAL A 18 -1.79 5.24 1.61
C VAL A 18 -1.96 5.01 3.10
N VAL A 19 -1.57 5.99 3.91
CA VAL A 19 -1.81 6.03 5.35
C VAL A 19 -3.21 6.59 5.59
N THR A 20 -4.06 5.84 6.28
CA THR A 20 -5.46 6.20 6.51
C THR A 20 -5.79 6.34 8.00
N ASP A 21 -6.52 7.41 8.30
CA ASP A 21 -7.21 7.68 9.55
C ASP A 21 -8.73 7.34 9.47
N GLY A 22 -9.14 6.70 8.37
CA GLY A 22 -10.55 6.38 8.08
C GLY A 22 -11.39 7.56 7.59
N SER A 23 -10.82 8.76 7.48
CA SER A 23 -11.55 9.97 7.09
C SER A 23 -12.02 9.94 5.61
N PRO A 24 -13.04 10.74 5.26
CA PRO A 24 -13.47 10.88 3.85
C PRO A 24 -12.35 11.35 2.91
N ARG A 25 -11.39 12.13 3.43
CA ARG A 25 -10.21 12.58 2.67
C ARG A 25 -9.33 11.39 2.30
N SER A 26 -8.97 10.56 3.27
CA SER A 26 -8.15 9.37 3.05
C SER A 26 -8.84 8.40 2.09
N ARG A 27 -10.16 8.21 2.22
CA ARG A 27 -10.95 7.40 1.28
C ARG A 27 -10.91 7.95 -0.15
N THR A 28 -11.08 9.26 -0.32
CA THR A 28 -11.03 9.91 -1.64
C THR A 28 -9.68 9.69 -2.33
N VAL A 29 -8.58 9.73 -1.56
CA VAL A 29 -7.24 9.46 -2.08
C VAL A 29 -7.11 8.00 -2.52
N ILE A 30 -7.56 7.05 -1.70
CA ILE A 30 -7.55 5.62 -2.04
C ILE A 30 -8.35 5.37 -3.33
N ASP A 31 -9.55 5.94 -3.44
CA ASP A 31 -10.39 5.82 -4.64
C ASP A 31 -9.74 6.43 -5.88
N GLN A 32 -8.93 7.48 -5.73
CA GLN A 32 -8.15 8.06 -6.84
C GLN A 32 -7.01 7.14 -7.28
N VAL A 33 -6.31 6.51 -6.34
CA VAL A 33 -5.25 5.52 -6.63
C VAL A 33 -5.83 4.36 -7.44
N LEU A 34 -6.93 3.77 -6.97
CA LEU A 34 -7.58 2.63 -7.63
C LEU A 34 -8.11 2.99 -9.02
N ARG A 35 -8.76 4.16 -9.16
CA ARG A 35 -9.21 4.63 -10.49
C ARG A 35 -8.07 4.91 -11.46
N SER A 36 -6.85 5.15 -10.97
CA SER A 36 -5.66 5.30 -11.82
C SER A 36 -5.08 3.96 -12.30
N GLY A 37 -5.66 2.83 -11.88
CA GLY A 37 -5.20 1.49 -12.23
C GLY A 37 -3.95 1.05 -11.46
N ARG A 38 -3.65 1.71 -10.33
CA ARG A 38 -2.53 1.37 -9.45
C ARG A 38 -2.99 0.49 -8.30
N ASN A 39 -2.07 -0.31 -7.78
CA ASN A 39 -2.27 -1.04 -6.55
C ASN A 39 -2.20 -0.10 -5.35
N ALA A 40 -2.94 -0.40 -4.30
CA ALA A 40 -2.95 0.37 -3.06
C ALA A 40 -2.62 -0.52 -1.86
N VAL A 41 -1.62 -0.14 -1.08
CA VAL A 41 -1.48 -0.63 0.30
C VAL A 41 -2.15 0.39 1.21
N VAL A 42 -3.12 -0.02 2.01
CA VAL A 42 -3.85 0.88 2.90
C VAL A 42 -3.44 0.56 4.33
N ALA A 43 -2.68 1.47 4.93
CA ALA A 43 -2.15 1.32 6.28
C ALA A 43 -2.95 2.17 7.26
N GLY A 44 -3.47 1.58 8.33
CA GLY A 44 -4.17 2.33 9.36
C GLY A 44 -4.05 1.70 10.73
N ARG A 45 -4.13 2.51 11.78
CA ARG A 45 -3.97 2.05 13.17
C ARG A 45 -5.12 1.15 13.64
N HIS A 46 -6.32 1.34 13.10
CA HIS A 46 -7.50 0.63 13.56
C HIS A 46 -8.16 -0.15 12.43
N THR A 47 -8.48 -1.42 12.69
CA THR A 47 -9.16 -2.31 11.74
C THR A 47 -10.46 -1.70 11.21
N ARG A 48 -11.20 -0.96 12.04
CA ARG A 48 -12.48 -0.31 11.65
C ARG A 48 -12.33 0.64 10.45
N ASP A 49 -11.16 1.25 10.29
CA ASP A 49 -10.87 2.21 9.23
C ASP A 49 -10.48 1.49 7.92
N LEU A 50 -10.21 0.19 8.02
CA LEU A 50 -9.75 -0.69 6.94
C LEU A 50 -10.84 -1.63 6.41
N VAL A 51 -11.94 -1.83 7.14
CA VAL A 51 -12.96 -2.86 6.81
C VAL A 51 -13.46 -2.75 5.37
N SER A 52 -13.67 -1.53 4.86
CA SER A 52 -14.13 -1.29 3.49
C SER A 52 -13.17 -1.79 2.41
N TYR A 53 -11.90 -2.06 2.76
CA TYR A 53 -10.83 -2.46 1.86
C TYR A 53 -10.44 -3.93 1.98
N VAL A 54 -11.08 -4.66 2.90
CA VAL A 54 -10.96 -6.12 3.04
C VAL A 54 -11.98 -6.83 2.13
N ASP A 55 -12.84 -6.07 1.45
CA ASP A 55 -13.86 -6.60 0.52
C ASP A 55 -13.22 -7.29 -0.70
N ALA A 56 -13.77 -8.45 -1.07
CA ALA A 56 -13.37 -9.24 -2.24
C ALA A 56 -13.43 -8.44 -3.55
N ALA A 57 -14.31 -7.44 -3.66
CA ALA A 57 -14.45 -6.60 -4.86
C ALA A 57 -13.19 -5.80 -5.22
N VAL A 58 -12.31 -5.55 -4.25
CA VAL A 58 -11.06 -4.79 -4.46
C VAL A 58 -9.80 -5.57 -4.05
N HIS A 59 -9.94 -6.85 -3.67
CA HIS A 59 -8.87 -7.63 -3.03
C HIS A 59 -7.60 -7.82 -3.89
N ASP A 60 -7.73 -7.83 -5.22
CA ASP A 60 -6.59 -7.96 -6.13
C ASP A 60 -5.80 -6.64 -6.30
N GLN A 61 -6.39 -5.49 -5.90
CA GLN A 61 -5.79 -4.16 -6.06
C GLN A 61 -5.48 -3.49 -4.72
N VAL A 62 -6.08 -3.95 -3.63
CA VAL A 62 -5.90 -3.37 -2.30
C VAL A 62 -5.37 -4.40 -1.31
N TRP A 63 -4.31 -4.01 -0.61
CA TRP A 63 -3.84 -4.71 0.57
C TRP A 63 -3.98 -3.86 1.81
N ALA A 64 -4.99 -4.19 2.64
CA ALA A 64 -5.24 -3.50 3.89
C ALA A 64 -4.38 -4.08 5.02
N VAL A 65 -3.64 -3.21 5.73
CA VAL A 65 -2.73 -3.61 6.80
C VAL A 65 -2.94 -2.75 8.03
N VAL A 66 -3.16 -3.41 9.18
CA VAL A 66 -3.10 -2.73 10.47
C VAL A 66 -1.64 -2.43 10.80
N CYS A 67 -1.32 -1.15 10.96
CA CYS A 67 0.02 -0.63 11.19
C CYS A 67 -0.09 0.66 12.00
N ASP A 68 0.85 0.94 12.90
CA ASP A 68 0.97 2.26 13.54
C ASP A 68 1.86 3.19 12.68
N PRO A 69 1.31 4.23 12.02
CA PRO A 69 2.10 5.09 11.14
C PRO A 69 3.11 6.00 11.87
N ALA A 70 2.97 6.13 13.20
CA ALA A 70 3.92 6.85 14.02
C ALA A 70 5.19 6.02 14.32
N ASP A 71 5.18 4.71 14.05
CA ASP A 71 6.32 3.81 14.21
C ASP A 71 7.04 3.62 12.86
N PRO A 72 8.20 4.25 12.65
CA PRO A 72 8.91 4.18 11.36
C PRO A 72 9.33 2.76 11.01
N THR A 73 9.64 1.91 11.99
CA THR A 73 10.03 0.51 11.73
C THR A 73 8.87 -0.30 11.16
N GLN A 74 7.63 -0.03 11.57
CA GLN A 74 6.46 -0.67 10.97
C GLN A 74 6.21 -0.20 9.54
N ILE A 75 6.44 1.07 9.24
CA ILE A 75 6.31 1.62 7.89
C ILE A 75 7.37 1.06 6.95
N GLU A 76 8.64 1.01 7.38
CA GLU A 76 9.74 0.41 6.61
C GLU A 76 9.44 -1.06 6.29
N ALA A 77 9.09 -1.86 7.30
CA ALA A 77 8.72 -3.27 7.11
C ALA A 77 7.49 -3.43 6.19
N LEU A 78 6.53 -2.50 6.25
CA LEU A 78 5.38 -2.52 5.38
C LEU A 78 5.74 -2.24 3.92
N ILE A 79 6.61 -1.27 3.65
CA ILE A 79 7.07 -0.93 2.29
C ILE A 79 7.82 -2.13 1.67
N GLU A 80 8.72 -2.76 2.42
CA GLU A 80 9.43 -3.97 1.98
C GLU A 80 8.47 -5.14 1.66
N ARG A 81 7.50 -5.37 2.55
CA ARG A 81 6.50 -6.43 2.35
C ARG A 81 5.56 -6.11 1.20
N ALA A 82 5.25 -4.84 0.96
CA ALA A 82 4.43 -4.39 -0.17
C ALA A 82 5.15 -4.65 -1.50
N ALA A 83 6.45 -4.36 -1.58
CA ALA A 83 7.27 -4.62 -2.76
C ALA A 83 7.21 -6.08 -3.22
N THR A 84 7.18 -7.01 -2.26
CA THR A 84 7.11 -8.47 -2.54
C THR A 84 5.70 -8.98 -2.79
N THR A 85 4.67 -8.33 -2.24
CA THR A 85 3.27 -8.79 -2.30
C THR A 85 2.49 -8.17 -3.47
N MET A 86 2.61 -6.86 -3.66
CA MET A 86 1.79 -6.07 -4.58
C MET A 86 2.60 -5.46 -5.74
N GLY A 87 3.93 -5.36 -5.59
CA GLY A 87 4.80 -4.65 -6.52
C GLY A 87 5.49 -3.45 -5.86
N PRO A 88 6.43 -2.80 -6.57
CA PRO A 88 7.23 -1.71 -6.01
C PRO A 88 6.34 -0.56 -5.52
N VAL A 89 6.63 -0.07 -4.31
CA VAL A 89 5.97 1.12 -3.76
C VAL A 89 6.64 2.34 -4.37
N ILE A 90 5.93 3.07 -5.22
CA ILE A 90 6.43 4.25 -5.94
C ILE A 90 6.04 5.58 -5.27
N MET A 91 5.16 5.51 -4.27
CA MET A 91 4.66 6.69 -3.58
C MET A 91 4.06 6.32 -2.23
N VAL A 92 4.35 7.13 -1.22
CA VAL A 92 3.65 7.13 0.07
C VAL A 92 2.78 8.38 0.15
N VAL A 93 1.51 8.21 0.49
CA VAL A 93 0.56 9.31 0.65
C VAL A 93 0.01 9.28 2.07
N ASP A 94 0.14 10.39 2.78
CA ASP A 94 -0.35 10.57 4.14
C ASP A 94 -1.30 11.78 4.18
N PRO A 95 -2.59 11.58 3.89
CA PRO A 95 -3.55 12.68 3.80
C PRO A 95 -3.85 13.35 5.14
N ALA A 96 -3.58 12.66 6.26
CA ALA A 96 -3.91 13.07 7.61
C ALA A 96 -2.68 13.48 8.45
N GLY A 97 -1.46 13.30 7.95
CA GLY A 97 -0.23 13.68 8.64
C GLY A 97 0.10 12.77 9.82
N GLN A 98 -0.15 11.46 9.69
CA GLN A 98 0.13 10.47 10.73
C GLN A 98 1.58 9.95 10.75
N LEU A 99 2.34 10.15 9.66
CA LEU A 99 3.75 9.76 9.59
C LEU A 99 4.61 10.70 10.43
N HIS A 100 5.36 10.14 11.36
CA HIS A 100 6.30 10.90 12.19
C HIS A 100 7.66 11.14 11.51
N ASP A 101 8.09 10.22 10.64
CA ASP A 101 9.35 10.33 9.89
C ASP A 101 9.11 10.12 8.39
N VAL A 102 8.73 11.21 7.72
CA VAL A 102 8.51 11.23 6.27
C VAL A 102 9.81 10.95 5.50
N HIS A 103 10.97 11.33 6.04
CA HIS A 103 12.26 11.12 5.40
C HIS A 103 12.65 9.63 5.39
N SER A 104 12.37 8.90 6.47
CA SER A 104 12.54 7.45 6.52
C SER A 104 11.69 6.77 5.43
N ALA A 105 10.41 7.14 5.32
CA ALA A 105 9.51 6.56 4.32
C ALA A 105 9.98 6.82 2.88
N ASP A 106 10.41 8.05 2.57
CA ASP A 106 10.86 8.46 1.22
C ASP A 106 12.07 7.66 0.72
N ARG A 107 13.01 7.29 1.61
CA ARG A 107 14.18 6.47 1.24
C ARG A 107 13.86 5.07 0.76
N HIS A 108 12.68 4.55 1.08
CA HIS A 108 12.28 3.18 0.75
C HIS A 108 11.36 3.12 -0.48
N VAL A 109 11.00 4.28 -1.04
CA VAL A 109 10.23 4.39 -2.28
C VAL A 109 11.15 4.14 -3.48
N ALA A 110 10.63 3.41 -4.48
CA ALA A 110 11.35 2.97 -5.68
C ALA A 110 11.53 4.06 -6.74
#